data_AF-A0A7W6BLF0-F1
#
_entry.id   AF-A0A7W6BLF0-F1
#
_cell.length_a   1.000
_cell.length_b   1.000
_cell.length_c   1.000
_cell.angle_alpha   90.00
_cell.angle_beta   90.00
_cell.angle_gamma   90.00
#
_symmetry.space_group_name_H-M   'P 1'
#
loop_
_entity.id
_entity.type
_entity.pdbx_description
1 polymer ?
#
loop_
_entity_poly.entity_id
_entity_poly.type
_entity_poly.pdbx_seq_one_letter_code
_entity_poly.pdbx_strand_id
1 'polypeptide(L)'
;MLQFDLFAPSIPTPAPAPVVGLPDIVRIIAEHSGRPRYTFMVLDLIARAARTNGEAGPLVREGEVLVPIREWLAAAIAPSGARHHQRRATADKVRAALAAKGELPGDPVEAARRVDAELSERIRETGMTAISRAVSELVKAGLIRRHYQGFFVDHENRGAQRHAVYTVTDAVRAALQPSIVTSENRRQPYVRGAHAQPRAAAAR
;
A
#
# COMPACT_ATOMS: atom_id res chain seq x y z
N MET A 1 -7.58 -35.66 54.81
CA MET A 1 -8.13 -34.31 55.06
C MET A 1 -7.42 -33.35 54.12
N LEU A 2 -8.11 -32.80 53.12
CA LEU A 2 -7.57 -31.81 52.19
C LEU A 2 -8.29 -30.48 52.48
N GLN A 3 -7.58 -29.55 53.09
CA GLN A 3 -8.09 -28.20 53.36
C GLN A 3 -7.86 -27.37 52.10
N PHE A 4 -8.96 -27.02 51.40
CA PHE A 4 -8.91 -26.07 50.30
C PHE A 4 -8.71 -24.66 50.86
N ASP A 5 -7.64 -24.02 50.44
CA ASP A 5 -7.30 -22.65 50.82
C ASP A 5 -8.23 -21.66 50.11
N LEU A 6 -9.26 -21.21 50.82
CA LEU A 6 -10.33 -20.31 50.34
C LEU A 6 -9.89 -18.84 50.23
N PHE A 7 -8.64 -18.52 50.58
CA PHE A 7 -8.12 -17.15 50.61
C PHE A 7 -6.92 -16.90 49.69
N ALA A 8 -6.74 -17.73 48.65
CA ALA A 8 -5.80 -17.39 47.59
C ALA A 8 -6.27 -16.08 46.90
N PRO A 9 -5.46 -15.01 46.88
CA PRO A 9 -5.82 -13.79 46.17
C PRO A 9 -5.99 -14.14 44.70
N SER A 10 -7.22 -13.97 44.19
CA SER A 10 -7.49 -14.06 42.76
C SER A 10 -6.62 -13.03 42.07
N ILE A 11 -5.55 -13.48 41.40
CA ILE A 11 -4.77 -12.63 40.50
C ILE A 11 -5.81 -12.03 39.54
N PRO A 12 -6.02 -10.70 39.52
CA PRO A 12 -6.95 -10.10 38.60
C PRO A 12 -6.51 -10.51 37.20
N THR A 13 -7.33 -11.31 36.54
CA THR A 13 -7.11 -11.64 35.13
C THR A 13 -7.05 -10.30 34.41
N PRO A 14 -5.94 -9.97 33.71
CA PRO A 14 -5.85 -8.70 33.00
C PRO A 14 -7.06 -8.62 32.08
N ALA A 15 -7.85 -7.56 32.23
CA ALA A 15 -8.98 -7.32 31.36
C ALA A 15 -8.50 -7.43 29.91
N PRO A 16 -9.21 -8.16 29.02
CA PRO A 16 -8.79 -8.26 27.63
C PRO A 16 -8.64 -6.84 27.10
N ALA A 17 -7.45 -6.54 26.55
CA ALA A 17 -7.20 -5.24 25.94
C ALA A 17 -8.33 -4.95 24.95
N PRO A 18 -8.83 -3.70 24.88
CA PRO A 18 -9.95 -3.36 24.01
C PRO A 18 -9.63 -3.86 22.60
N VAL A 19 -10.45 -4.79 22.11
CA VAL A 19 -10.29 -5.39 20.79
C VAL A 19 -10.64 -4.30 19.79
N VAL A 20 -9.63 -3.60 19.30
CA VAL A 20 -9.80 -2.60 18.24
C VAL A 20 -10.34 -3.32 17.01
N GLY A 21 -11.59 -3.06 16.65
CA GLY A 21 -12.20 -3.63 15.46
C GLY A 21 -11.87 -2.82 14.21
N LEU A 22 -12.20 -3.37 13.04
CA LEU A 22 -12.14 -2.62 11.78
C LEU A 22 -12.91 -1.28 11.84
N PRO A 23 -14.12 -1.18 12.46
CA PRO A 23 -14.82 0.10 12.59
C PRO A 23 -14.03 1.14 13.39
N ASP A 24 -13.34 0.71 14.46
CA ASP A 24 -12.50 1.60 15.27
C ASP A 24 -11.31 2.12 14.48
N ILE A 25 -10.65 1.27 13.70
CA ILE A 25 -9.56 1.66 12.81
C ILE A 25 -10.03 2.73 11.82
N VAL A 26 -11.19 2.52 11.19
CA VAL A 26 -11.74 3.49 10.22
C VAL A 26 -12.07 4.81 10.90
N ARG A 27 -12.66 4.77 12.11
CA ARG A 27 -12.96 5.97 12.92
C ARG A 27 -11.69 6.74 13.27
N ILE A 28 -10.70 6.05 13.85
CA ILE A 28 -9.40 6.63 14.20
C ILE A 28 -8.74 7.28 12.97
N ILE A 29 -8.77 6.61 11.81
CA ILE A 29 -8.22 7.19 10.57
C ILE A 29 -8.99 8.46 10.15
N ALA A 30 -10.32 8.48 10.28
CA ALA A 30 -11.13 9.65 9.94
C ALA A 30 -10.86 10.86 10.85
N GLU A 31 -10.48 10.63 12.10
CA GLU A 31 -10.08 11.68 13.04
C GLU A 31 -8.70 12.28 12.72
N HIS A 32 -7.79 11.49 12.15
CA HIS A 32 -6.39 11.91 11.91
C HIS A 32 -6.06 12.27 10.45
N SER A 33 -6.93 11.93 9.49
CA SER A 33 -6.65 12.07 8.06
C SER A 33 -7.75 12.83 7.32
N GLY A 34 -7.37 13.83 6.53
CA GLY A 34 -8.28 14.46 5.56
C GLY A 34 -8.62 13.57 4.35
N ARG A 35 -8.04 12.37 4.26
CA ARG A 35 -8.25 11.40 3.16
C ARG A 35 -8.42 9.98 3.71
N PRO A 36 -9.44 9.72 4.54
CA PRO A 36 -9.51 8.50 5.34
C PRO A 36 -9.53 7.22 4.50
N ARG A 37 -10.22 7.22 3.36
CA ARG A 37 -10.22 6.07 2.43
C ARG A 37 -8.84 5.77 1.87
N TYR A 38 -8.08 6.81 1.49
CA TYR A 38 -6.73 6.66 0.96
C TYR A 38 -5.77 6.14 2.05
N THR A 39 -5.84 6.72 3.23
CA THR A 39 -5.00 6.36 4.38
C THR A 39 -5.29 4.93 4.86
N PHE A 40 -6.56 4.50 4.83
CA PHE A 40 -6.93 3.11 5.07
C PHE A 40 -6.36 2.16 4.01
N MET A 41 -6.43 2.50 2.71
CA MET A 41 -5.81 1.68 1.65
C MET A 41 -4.30 1.52 1.85
N VAL A 42 -3.60 2.59 2.26
CA VAL A 42 -2.18 2.53 2.61
C VAL A 42 -1.94 1.59 3.79
N LEU A 43 -2.78 1.67 4.84
CA LEU A 43 -2.67 0.79 6.01
C LEU A 43 -2.88 -0.68 5.63
N ASP A 44 -3.90 -0.99 4.84
CA ASP A 44 -4.21 -2.35 4.38
C ASP A 44 -3.03 -2.93 3.58
N LEU A 45 -2.43 -2.15 2.67
CA LEU A 45 -1.26 -2.58 1.91
C LEU A 45 -0.03 -2.80 2.78
N ILE A 46 0.22 -1.92 3.76
CA ILE A 46 1.31 -2.12 4.73
C ILE A 46 1.07 -3.40 5.54
N ALA A 47 -0.16 -3.65 6.00
CA ALA A 47 -0.52 -4.84 6.75
C ALA A 47 -0.36 -6.14 5.93
N ARG A 48 -0.70 -6.12 4.63
CA ARG A 48 -0.45 -7.26 3.73
C ARG A 48 1.03 -7.51 3.46
N ALA A 49 1.84 -6.45 3.39
CA ALA A 49 3.29 -6.56 3.22
C ALA A 49 4.03 -6.90 4.53
N ALA A 50 3.34 -6.86 5.67
CA ALA A 50 3.93 -7.14 6.97
C ALA A 50 4.21 -8.64 7.12
N ARG A 51 5.42 -8.95 7.62
CA ARG A 51 5.82 -10.30 8.02
C ARG A 51 5.05 -10.75 9.27
N THR A 52 5.27 -11.99 9.69
CA THR A 52 4.65 -12.56 10.91
C THR A 52 4.94 -11.74 12.17
N ASN A 53 6.09 -11.06 12.22
CA ASN A 53 6.48 -10.14 13.29
C ASN A 53 5.81 -8.75 13.22
N GLY A 54 4.96 -8.50 12.24
CA GLY A 54 4.26 -7.22 12.03
C GLY A 54 5.06 -6.16 11.29
N GLU A 55 6.29 -6.46 10.85
CA GLU A 55 7.11 -5.51 10.10
C GLU A 55 6.93 -5.64 8.59
N ALA A 56 6.74 -4.52 7.92
CA ALA A 56 6.70 -4.37 6.49
C ALA A 56 7.92 -3.56 6.02
N GLY A 57 8.68 -4.11 5.08
CA GLY A 57 9.90 -3.49 4.54
C GLY A 57 11.20 -4.00 5.20
N PRO A 58 12.35 -3.38 4.92
CA PRO A 58 12.54 -2.21 4.07
C PRO A 58 12.26 -2.47 2.58
N LEU A 59 12.44 -3.71 2.16
CA LEU A 59 12.17 -4.20 0.80
C LEU A 59 10.94 -5.12 0.82
N VAL A 60 10.16 -5.07 -0.24
CA VAL A 60 9.01 -5.94 -0.51
C VAL A 60 9.31 -6.74 -1.77
N ARG A 61 9.03 -8.05 -1.76
CA ARG A 61 9.22 -8.92 -2.92
C ARG A 61 8.04 -8.78 -3.87
N GLU A 62 8.32 -8.41 -5.12
CA GLU A 62 7.36 -8.31 -6.21
C GLU A 62 7.87 -9.17 -7.37
N GLY A 63 7.30 -10.38 -7.52
CA GLY A 63 7.87 -11.40 -8.41
C GLY A 63 9.29 -11.75 -8.00
N GLU A 64 10.25 -11.58 -8.91
CA GLU A 64 11.68 -11.83 -8.66
C GLU A 64 12.46 -10.59 -8.21
N VAL A 65 11.81 -9.43 -8.06
CA VAL A 65 12.48 -8.17 -7.72
C VAL A 65 12.20 -7.79 -6.27
N LEU A 66 13.19 -7.20 -5.61
CA LEU A 66 13.05 -6.55 -4.31
C LEU A 66 12.90 -5.04 -4.51
N VAL A 67 11.77 -4.49 -4.08
CA VAL A 67 11.42 -3.07 -4.26
C VAL A 67 11.32 -2.38 -2.90
N PRO A 68 11.88 -1.17 -2.72
CA PRO A 68 11.67 -0.40 -1.50
C PRO A 68 10.18 -0.19 -1.19
N ILE A 69 9.77 -0.39 0.07
CA ILE A 69 8.34 -0.40 0.44
C ILE A 69 7.58 0.86 0.03
N ARG A 70 8.22 2.04 0.07
CA ARG A 70 7.57 3.29 -0.34
C ARG A 70 7.25 3.32 -1.83
N GLU A 71 8.16 2.82 -2.65
CA GLU A 71 7.99 2.74 -4.10
C GLU A 71 6.95 1.67 -4.46
N TRP A 72 7.01 0.53 -3.77
CA TRP A 72 6.00 -0.52 -3.90
C TRP A 72 4.59 0.00 -3.54
N LEU A 73 4.43 0.73 -2.43
CA LEU A 73 3.16 1.36 -2.07
C LEU A 73 2.68 2.35 -3.14
N ALA A 74 3.59 3.13 -3.75
CA ALA A 74 3.26 4.11 -4.78
C ALA A 74 2.71 3.42 -6.03
N ALA A 75 3.38 2.34 -6.44
CA ALA A 75 2.95 1.50 -7.55
C ALA A 75 1.61 0.81 -7.28
N ALA A 76 1.45 0.20 -6.10
CA ALA A 76 0.24 -0.55 -5.72
C ALA A 76 -1.02 0.32 -5.63
N ILE A 77 -0.88 1.61 -5.27
CA ILE A 77 -2.01 2.54 -5.11
C ILE A 77 -2.33 3.31 -6.40
N ALA A 78 -1.39 3.40 -7.33
CA ALA A 78 -1.63 4.02 -8.64
C ALA A 78 -2.63 3.15 -9.44
N PRO A 79 -3.89 3.57 -9.63
CA PRO A 79 -4.90 2.65 -10.15
C PRO A 79 -4.65 2.30 -11.61
N SER A 80 -4.70 1.00 -11.90
CA SER A 80 -5.07 0.47 -13.21
C SER A 80 -6.51 0.93 -13.52
N GLY A 81 -6.70 1.78 -14.52
CA GLY A 81 -8.02 2.06 -15.13
C GLY A 81 -8.85 3.25 -14.59
N ALA A 82 -9.07 3.40 -13.28
CA ALA A 82 -10.10 4.32 -12.77
C ALA A 82 -9.77 5.83 -12.82
N ARG A 83 -8.53 6.22 -13.18
CA ARG A 83 -8.07 7.63 -13.23
C ARG A 83 -7.75 8.14 -14.62
N HIS A 84 -8.35 7.58 -15.67
CA HIS A 84 -8.04 7.95 -17.06
C HIS A 84 -8.24 9.45 -17.37
N HIS A 85 -9.21 10.11 -16.73
CA HIS A 85 -9.48 11.54 -16.91
C HIS A 85 -8.44 12.44 -16.22
N GLN A 86 -8.04 12.12 -14.98
CA GLN A 86 -6.96 12.85 -14.29
C GLN A 86 -5.61 12.61 -14.98
N ARG A 87 -5.35 11.38 -15.44
CA ARG A 87 -4.14 11.05 -16.20
C ARG A 87 -4.08 11.84 -17.50
N ARG A 88 -5.19 12.00 -18.22
CA ARG A 88 -5.29 12.86 -19.42
C ARG A 88 -5.05 14.33 -19.09
N ALA A 89 -5.74 14.89 -18.10
CA ALA A 89 -5.54 16.29 -17.71
C ALA A 89 -4.10 16.59 -17.25
N THR A 90 -3.44 15.65 -16.57
CA THR A 90 -2.03 15.78 -16.21
C THR A 90 -1.12 15.59 -17.42
N ALA A 91 -1.43 14.68 -18.34
CA ALA A 91 -0.69 14.51 -19.60
C ALA A 91 -0.72 15.80 -20.46
N ASP A 92 -1.87 16.46 -20.55
CA ASP A 92 -2.02 17.72 -21.29
C ASP A 92 -1.18 18.83 -20.66
N LYS A 93 -1.16 18.94 -19.33
CA LYS A 93 -0.29 19.87 -18.60
C LYS A 93 1.20 19.55 -18.78
N VAL A 94 1.57 18.28 -18.81
CA VAL A 94 2.95 17.83 -19.05
C VAL A 94 3.39 18.20 -20.46
N ARG A 95 2.56 17.91 -21.47
CA ARG A 95 2.84 18.28 -22.86
C ARG A 95 2.97 19.79 -23.02
N ALA A 96 2.07 20.58 -22.44
CA ALA A 96 2.16 22.03 -22.46
C ALA A 96 3.44 22.55 -21.79
N ALA A 97 3.86 21.97 -20.67
CA ALA A 97 5.09 22.33 -19.98
C ALA A 97 6.36 21.98 -20.78
N LEU A 98 6.40 20.81 -21.43
CA LEU A 98 7.52 20.42 -22.28
C LEU A 98 7.60 21.29 -23.55
N ALA A 99 6.46 21.61 -24.15
CA ALA A 99 6.39 22.51 -25.30
C ALA A 99 6.86 23.94 -24.92
N ALA A 100 6.44 24.46 -23.78
CA ALA A 100 6.86 25.77 -23.28
C ALA A 100 8.38 25.86 -23.01
N LYS A 101 9.03 24.73 -22.71
CA LYS A 101 10.48 24.63 -22.51
C LYS A 101 11.26 24.31 -23.78
N GLY A 102 10.58 24.05 -24.91
CA GLY A 102 11.23 23.57 -26.14
C GLY A 102 11.80 22.14 -26.03
N GLU A 103 11.38 21.36 -25.04
CA GLU A 103 11.85 19.99 -24.76
C GLU A 103 10.98 18.92 -25.44
N LEU A 104 10.01 19.32 -26.27
CA LEU A 104 9.14 18.42 -26.99
C LEU A 104 9.78 18.05 -28.35
N PRO A 105 10.09 16.76 -28.61
CA PRO A 105 10.59 16.32 -29.91
C PRO A 105 9.64 16.65 -31.07
N GLY A 106 10.19 16.87 -32.25
CA GLY A 106 9.40 17.11 -33.47
C GLY A 106 8.69 15.85 -34.01
N ASP A 107 9.23 14.65 -33.72
CA ASP A 107 8.55 13.39 -34.03
C ASP A 107 7.37 13.17 -33.05
N PRO A 108 6.12 13.03 -33.54
CA PRO A 108 4.96 12.79 -32.69
C PRO A 108 5.07 11.50 -31.85
N VAL A 109 5.77 10.47 -32.32
CA VAL A 109 5.94 9.21 -31.56
C VAL A 109 6.93 9.38 -30.42
N GLU A 110 8.04 10.06 -30.66
CA GLU A 110 9.02 10.41 -29.64
C GLU A 110 8.47 11.43 -28.63
N ALA A 111 7.68 12.41 -29.09
CA ALA A 111 6.98 13.35 -28.24
C ALA A 111 5.98 12.67 -27.29
N ALA A 112 5.22 11.70 -27.79
CA ALA A 112 4.32 10.90 -26.96
C ALA A 112 5.11 10.12 -25.88
N ARG A 113 6.21 9.46 -26.27
CA ARG A 113 7.09 8.74 -25.32
C ARG A 113 7.67 9.66 -24.25
N ARG A 114 8.13 10.86 -24.62
CA ARG A 114 8.71 11.83 -23.68
C ARG A 114 7.67 12.36 -22.69
N VAL A 115 6.45 12.66 -23.16
CA VAL A 115 5.32 13.06 -22.32
C VAL A 115 4.93 11.95 -21.35
N ASP A 116 4.85 10.69 -21.80
CA ASP A 116 4.51 9.55 -20.95
C ASP A 116 5.56 9.27 -19.86
N ALA A 117 6.85 9.45 -20.19
CA ALA A 117 7.93 9.33 -19.21
C ALA A 117 7.84 10.42 -18.14
N GLU A 118 7.69 11.69 -18.55
CA GLU A 118 7.57 12.83 -17.63
C GLU A 118 6.30 12.74 -16.75
N LEU A 119 5.20 12.28 -17.33
CA LEU A 119 3.96 12.03 -16.61
C LEU A 119 4.13 10.94 -15.56
N SER A 120 4.81 9.85 -15.92
CA SER A 120 5.10 8.74 -15.00
C SER A 120 5.94 9.20 -13.81
N GLU A 121 6.97 10.01 -14.04
CA GLU A 121 7.80 10.57 -12.96
C GLU A 121 6.99 11.50 -12.05
N ARG A 122 6.17 12.42 -12.60
CA ARG A 122 5.32 13.29 -11.76
C ARG A 122 4.28 12.52 -10.94
N ILE A 123 3.71 11.47 -11.53
CA ILE A 123 2.77 10.58 -10.82
C ILE A 123 3.50 9.87 -9.68
N ARG A 124 4.73 9.40 -9.92
CA ARG A 124 5.58 8.78 -8.91
C ARG A 124 5.89 9.76 -7.77
N GLU A 125 6.34 10.97 -8.07
CA GLU A 125 6.65 12.01 -7.07
C GLU A 125 5.43 12.39 -6.23
N THR A 126 4.29 12.61 -6.89
CA THR A 126 3.02 12.93 -6.23
C THR A 126 2.55 11.75 -5.37
N GLY A 127 2.67 10.52 -5.87
CA GLY A 127 2.37 9.28 -5.15
C GLY A 127 3.23 9.12 -3.90
N MET A 128 4.54 9.35 -4.01
CA MET A 128 5.49 9.27 -2.89
C MET A 128 5.20 10.31 -1.81
N THR A 129 4.81 11.53 -2.22
CA THR A 129 4.39 12.59 -1.29
C THR A 129 3.09 12.20 -0.57
N ALA A 130 2.09 11.69 -1.32
CA ALA A 130 0.83 11.25 -0.75
C ALA A 130 1.00 10.09 0.24
N ILE A 131 1.88 9.14 -0.05
CA ILE A 131 2.21 8.03 0.85
C ILE A 131 2.92 8.54 2.10
N SER A 132 3.91 9.41 1.95
CA SER A 132 4.64 9.95 3.10
C SER A 132 3.71 10.69 4.05
N ARG A 133 2.71 11.40 3.51
CA ARG A 133 1.66 12.03 4.30
C ARG A 133 0.77 11.00 4.99
N ALA A 134 0.21 10.05 4.26
CA ALA A 134 -0.68 9.02 4.82
C ALA A 134 0.02 8.20 5.92
N VAL A 135 1.26 7.79 5.70
CA VAL A 135 2.09 7.09 6.71
C VAL A 135 2.28 7.96 7.95
N SER A 136 2.52 9.27 7.77
CA SER A 136 2.66 10.18 8.91
C SER A 136 1.35 10.32 9.70
N GLU A 137 0.20 10.33 9.02
CA GLU A 137 -1.12 10.31 9.65
C GLU A 137 -1.37 8.99 10.40
N LEU A 138 -1.00 7.84 9.82
CA LEU A 138 -1.09 6.53 10.47
C LEU A 138 -0.19 6.40 11.71
N VAL A 139 1.02 6.97 11.66
CA VAL A 139 1.92 7.03 12.82
C VAL A 139 1.33 7.91 13.92
N LYS A 140 0.79 9.09 13.57
CA LYS A 140 0.12 9.98 14.53
C LYS A 140 -1.10 9.32 15.18
N ALA A 141 -1.83 8.52 14.41
CA ALA A 141 -2.97 7.74 14.87
C ALA A 141 -2.58 6.51 15.72
N GLY A 142 -1.29 6.22 15.89
CA GLY A 142 -0.81 5.07 16.65
C GLY A 142 -1.08 3.70 15.99
N LEU A 143 -1.46 3.69 14.70
CA LEU A 143 -1.82 2.46 13.98
C LEU A 143 -0.58 1.73 13.44
N ILE A 144 0.51 2.46 13.20
CA ILE A 144 1.81 1.90 12.82
C ILE A 144 2.94 2.65 13.53
N ARG A 145 4.11 1.99 13.64
CA ARG A 145 5.38 2.62 13.96
C ARG A 145 6.27 2.68 12.73
N ARG A 146 7.12 3.70 12.64
CA ARG A 146 8.09 3.86 11.55
C ARG A 146 9.49 3.86 12.11
N HIS A 147 10.35 3.01 11.57
CA HIS A 147 11.78 3.09 11.76
C HIS A 147 12.50 3.05 10.41
N TYR A 148 13.81 3.18 10.43
CA TYR A 148 14.62 3.29 9.22
C TYR A 148 15.81 2.33 9.34
N GLN A 149 16.05 1.55 8.28
CA GLN A 149 17.13 0.57 8.19
C GLN A 149 18.01 0.87 6.95
N GLY A 150 19.33 0.74 7.06
CA GLY A 150 20.28 0.97 5.96
C GLY A 150 21.59 1.64 6.40
N PHE A 151 22.56 1.73 5.50
CA PHE A 151 23.92 2.24 5.81
C PHE A 151 23.95 3.77 5.92
N PHE A 152 24.71 4.26 6.90
CA PHE A 152 24.84 5.67 7.26
C PHE A 152 25.91 6.33 6.37
N VAL A 153 25.51 7.23 5.49
CA VAL A 153 26.42 8.24 4.93
C VAL A 153 25.70 9.57 5.08
N ASP A 154 26.18 10.41 5.99
CA ASP A 154 25.66 11.74 6.22
C ASP A 154 25.83 12.59 4.95
N HIS A 155 24.73 13.10 4.43
CA HIS A 155 24.72 14.31 3.64
C HIS A 155 23.61 15.18 4.17
N GLU A 156 23.98 16.40 4.57
CA GLU A 156 23.12 17.39 5.22
C GLU A 156 21.86 17.73 4.38
N ASN A 157 21.86 17.42 3.08
CA ASN A 157 20.76 17.66 2.15
C ASN A 157 20.33 16.46 1.28
N ARG A 158 20.82 15.24 1.56
CA ARG A 158 20.30 13.99 0.99
C ARG A 158 20.26 12.97 2.10
N GLY A 159 19.07 12.74 2.67
CA GLY A 159 18.88 11.74 3.71
C GLY A 159 19.63 10.46 3.35
N ALA A 160 20.52 10.03 4.24
CA ALA A 160 21.26 8.77 4.15
C ALA A 160 20.33 7.68 3.59
N GLN A 161 20.82 6.79 2.70
CA GLN A 161 20.10 5.72 1.99
C GLN A 161 19.41 4.71 2.93
N ARG A 162 18.55 5.21 3.80
CA ARG A 162 17.84 4.52 4.85
C ARG A 162 16.45 4.27 4.35
N HIS A 163 16.12 3.00 4.22
CA HIS A 163 14.82 2.57 3.78
C HIS A 163 13.86 2.53 4.96
N ALA A 164 12.62 2.96 4.72
CA ALA A 164 11.59 2.94 5.74
C ALA A 164 11.16 1.51 6.03
N VAL A 165 10.94 1.22 7.30
CA VAL A 165 10.29 -0.01 7.77
C VAL A 165 9.10 0.40 8.61
N TYR A 166 7.96 -0.23 8.39
CA TYR A 166 6.72 0.04 9.09
C TYR A 166 6.34 -1.15 9.95
N THR A 167 6.07 -0.93 11.24
CA THR A 167 5.60 -1.98 12.15
C THR A 167 4.13 -1.75 12.43
N VAL A 168 3.28 -2.67 12.00
CA VAL A 168 1.84 -2.63 12.27
C VAL A 168 1.59 -3.08 13.71
N THR A 169 0.72 -2.40 14.44
CA THR A 169 0.40 -2.77 15.82
C THR A 169 -0.39 -4.07 15.88
N ASP A 170 -0.29 -4.81 16.98
CA ASP A 170 -1.00 -6.09 17.14
C ASP A 170 -2.52 -5.92 17.08
N ALA A 171 -3.04 -4.80 17.59
CA ALA A 171 -4.46 -4.44 17.48
C ALA A 171 -4.91 -4.35 16.01
N VAL A 172 -4.13 -3.66 15.16
CA VAL A 172 -4.43 -3.53 13.73
C VAL A 172 -4.26 -4.88 13.01
N ARG A 173 -3.23 -5.66 13.37
CA ARG A 173 -3.02 -7.00 12.81
C ARG A 173 -4.20 -7.90 13.13
N ALA A 174 -4.64 -7.95 14.37
CA ALA A 174 -5.80 -8.75 14.80
C ALA A 174 -7.09 -8.31 14.10
N ALA A 175 -7.28 -7.02 13.87
CA ALA A 175 -8.46 -6.48 13.19
C ALA A 175 -8.49 -6.76 11.68
N LEU A 176 -7.33 -6.78 11.02
CA LEU A 176 -7.21 -6.96 9.57
C LEU A 176 -6.98 -8.42 9.15
N GLN A 177 -6.42 -9.28 10.01
CA GLN A 177 -6.20 -10.71 9.75
C GLN A 177 -7.46 -11.53 9.37
N PRO A 178 -8.68 -11.26 9.88
CA PRO A 178 -9.90 -11.95 9.44
C PRO A 178 -10.17 -11.80 7.93
N SER A 179 -9.64 -10.74 7.31
CA SER A 179 -9.79 -10.47 5.89
C SER A 179 -8.73 -11.14 5.00
N ILE A 180 -7.58 -11.55 5.55
CA ILE A 180 -6.49 -12.18 4.80
C ILE A 180 -6.88 -13.59 4.38
N VAL A 181 -7.44 -14.38 5.30
CA VAL A 181 -7.96 -15.74 5.04
C VAL A 181 -9.06 -15.75 3.97
N THR A 182 -9.85 -14.68 3.88
CA THR A 182 -10.92 -14.56 2.88
C THR A 182 -10.40 -14.07 1.52
N SER A 183 -9.30 -13.31 1.47
CA SER A 183 -8.78 -12.75 0.21
C SER A 183 -7.86 -13.70 -0.56
N GLU A 184 -7.13 -14.59 0.13
CA GLU A 184 -6.35 -15.65 -0.53
C GLU A 184 -7.26 -16.68 -1.21
N ASN A 185 -8.44 -16.96 -0.63
CA ASN A 185 -9.42 -17.89 -1.22
C ASN A 185 -10.20 -17.29 -2.42
N ARG A 186 -10.07 -15.99 -2.71
CA ARG A 186 -10.71 -15.33 -3.87
C ARG A 186 -9.76 -15.16 -5.07
N ARG A 187 -8.48 -15.52 -4.95
CA ARG A 187 -7.56 -15.63 -6.10
C ARG A 187 -7.56 -17.06 -6.67
N GLN A 188 -8.74 -17.65 -6.87
CA GLN A 188 -8.84 -18.69 -7.90
C GLN A 188 -8.54 -18.00 -9.24
N PRO A 189 -7.57 -18.50 -10.04
CA PRO A 189 -7.34 -17.98 -11.36
C PRO A 189 -8.63 -18.18 -12.16
N TYR A 190 -9.20 -17.09 -12.66
CA TYR A 190 -10.22 -17.16 -13.69
C TYR A 190 -9.59 -17.84 -14.91
N VAL A 191 -9.77 -19.15 -15.02
CA VAL A 191 -9.49 -19.91 -16.24
C VAL A 191 -10.55 -19.42 -17.22
N ARG A 192 -10.15 -18.54 -18.13
CA ARG A 192 -10.94 -18.13 -19.29
C ARG A 192 -11.31 -19.40 -20.04
N GLY A 193 -12.54 -19.87 -19.85
CA GLY A 193 -13.08 -21.00 -20.60
C GLY A 193 -12.90 -20.72 -22.08
N ALA A 194 -12.19 -21.60 -22.77
CA ALA A 194 -12.09 -21.56 -24.21
C ALA A 194 -13.50 -21.70 -24.77
N HIS A 195 -14.01 -20.63 -25.39
CA HIS A 195 -15.11 -20.74 -26.34
C HIS A 195 -14.59 -21.55 -27.54
N ALA A 196 -14.56 -22.87 -27.40
CA ALA A 196 -14.54 -23.80 -28.50
C ALA A 196 -16.00 -24.16 -28.79
N GLN A 197 -16.62 -23.44 -29.74
CA GLN A 197 -17.83 -23.94 -30.39
C GLN A 197 -17.49 -25.30 -31.03
N PRO A 198 -18.22 -26.38 -30.72
CA PRO A 198 -18.07 -27.61 -31.49
C PRO A 198 -18.67 -27.39 -32.88
N ARG A 199 -17.78 -27.33 -33.86
CA ARG A 199 -18.12 -27.51 -35.28
C ARG A 199 -18.32 -29.02 -35.49
N ALA A 200 -19.57 -29.47 -35.52
CA ALA A 200 -19.95 -30.80 -36.01
C ALA A 200 -20.82 -30.57 -37.26
N ALA A 201 -20.24 -30.67 -38.45
CA ALA A 201 -20.10 -31.90 -39.24
C ALA A 201 -21.40 -32.24 -39.97
N ALA A 202 -21.42 -31.91 -41.25
CA ALA A 202 -22.36 -32.42 -42.22
C ALA A 202 -22.12 -33.93 -42.44
N ALA A 203 -23.19 -34.71 -42.40
CA ALA A 203 -23.34 -36.01 -43.04
C ALA A 203 -24.85 -36.20 -43.25
N ARG A 204 -25.30 -35.99 -44.50
CA ARG A 204 -25.88 -37.00 -45.41
C ARG A 204 -27.28 -37.45 -45.01
#